data_AF-A0AAT9J1K9-F1
#
_entry.id   AF-A0AAT9J1K9-F1
#
_cell.length_a   1.000
_cell.length_b   1.000
_cell.length_c   1.000
_cell.angle_alpha   90.00
_cell.angle_beta   90.00
_cell.angle_gamma   90.00
#
_symmetry.space_group_name_H-M   'P 1'
#
loop_
_entity.id
_entity.type
_entity.pdbx_description
1 polymer ?
#
loop_
_entity_poly.entity_id
_entity_poly.type
_entity_poly.pdbx_seq_one_letter_code
_entity_poly.pdbx_strand_id
1 'polypeptide(L)'
;MTEKYANGAQSPAGELALLCASPFDWLASEYDRLKWACVRLQATVFDDDLLVSMVTSWLRSDIRLHIAQERDELIPFLMERTESDDDVSAFVERLQKNYSLAEVQVEHLLGFMANKTIVPMALRDDILHLAACERQHLALFSAIGLPLLRLRTPTMELGLLSDRLASGRGWALSSISRQLN
;
A
#
# COMPACT_ATOMS: atom_id res chain seq x y z
N MET A 1 7.21 -30.84 10.44
CA MET A 1 6.81 -30.25 9.14
C MET A 1 6.30 -28.85 9.45
N THR A 2 7.21 -27.89 9.55
CA THR A 2 6.92 -26.51 10.01
C THR A 2 7.82 -25.55 9.25
N GLU A 3 7.51 -25.39 7.97
CA GLU A 3 8.04 -24.33 7.11
C GLU A 3 6.85 -23.79 6.31
N LYS A 4 6.16 -22.76 6.83
CA LYS A 4 5.16 -22.01 6.04
C LYS A 4 4.81 -20.62 6.58
N TYR A 5 5.73 -19.98 7.28
CA TYR A 5 5.61 -18.56 7.64
C TYR A 5 6.85 -17.78 7.21
N ALA A 6 7.30 -17.99 5.98
CA ALA A 6 8.13 -17.00 5.30
C ALA A 6 7.17 -15.97 4.70
N ASN A 7 6.90 -14.92 5.46
CA ASN A 7 6.46 -13.67 4.89
C ASN A 7 7.46 -13.35 3.76
N GLY A 8 6.98 -13.27 2.52
CA GLY A 8 7.82 -13.06 1.34
C GLY A 8 8.39 -11.65 1.29
N ALA A 9 9.03 -11.21 2.36
CA ALA A 9 9.85 -10.02 2.40
C ALA A 9 11.01 -10.29 1.44
N GLN A 10 10.91 -9.72 0.24
CA GLN A 10 12.04 -9.64 -0.67
C GLN A 10 13.15 -8.88 0.08
N SER A 11 14.41 -9.20 -0.22
CA SER A 11 15.52 -8.47 0.39
C SER A 11 15.32 -6.97 0.14
N PRO A 12 15.47 -6.10 1.16
CA PRO A 12 15.36 -4.65 0.99
C PRO A 12 16.24 -4.14 -0.17
N ALA A 13 17.37 -4.80 -0.42
CA ALA A 13 18.27 -4.48 -1.53
C ALA A 13 17.64 -4.73 -2.91
N GLY A 14 16.83 -5.78 -3.07
CA GLY A 14 16.13 -6.08 -4.32
C GLY A 14 14.98 -5.12 -4.60
N GLU A 15 14.20 -4.78 -3.55
CA GLU A 15 13.12 -3.78 -3.65
C GLU A 15 13.68 -2.39 -3.98
N LEU A 16 14.77 -1.98 -3.33
CA LEU A 16 15.46 -0.72 -3.61
C LEU A 16 16.05 -0.68 -5.03
N ALA A 17 16.64 -1.78 -5.50
CA ALA A 17 17.17 -1.86 -6.85
C ALA A 17 16.05 -1.68 -7.90
N LEU A 18 14.90 -2.33 -7.71
CA LEU A 18 13.75 -2.17 -8.60
C LEU A 18 13.16 -0.77 -8.52
N LEU A 19 13.04 -0.20 -7.32
CA LEU A 19 12.55 1.17 -7.12
C LEU A 19 13.40 2.18 -7.90
N CYS A 20 14.74 2.08 -7.80
CA CYS A 20 15.65 2.95 -8.54
C CYS A 20 15.61 2.73 -10.06
N ALA A 21 15.46 1.49 -10.52
CA ALA A 21 15.50 1.16 -11.94
C ALA A 21 14.18 1.43 -12.66
N SER A 22 13.06 1.14 -12.00
CA SER A 22 11.71 1.28 -12.54
C SER A 22 10.70 1.54 -11.41
N PRO A 23 10.55 2.80 -10.96
CA PRO A 23 9.67 3.14 -9.84
C PRO A 23 8.20 2.78 -10.11
N PHE A 24 7.78 2.80 -11.39
CA PHE A 24 6.43 2.40 -11.75
C PHE A 24 6.18 0.90 -11.72
N ASP A 25 7.19 0.07 -12.03
CA ASP A 25 7.04 -1.38 -11.93
C ASP A 25 7.14 -1.82 -10.47
N TRP A 26 7.98 -1.16 -9.68
CA TRP A 26 7.98 -1.30 -8.23
C TRP A 26 6.60 -0.96 -7.63
N LEU A 27 6.01 0.18 -7.99
CA LEU A 27 4.70 0.60 -7.47
C LEU A 27 3.58 -0.37 -7.89
N ALA A 28 3.60 -0.83 -9.14
CA ALA A 28 2.66 -1.85 -9.61
C ALA A 28 2.78 -3.16 -8.82
N SER A 29 4.02 -3.62 -8.59
CA SER A 29 4.31 -4.82 -7.78
C SER A 29 3.82 -4.67 -6.34
N GLU A 30 4.01 -3.50 -5.74
CA GLU A 30 3.50 -3.22 -4.39
C GLU A 30 1.97 -3.27 -4.33
N TYR A 31 1.28 -2.68 -5.31
CA TYR A 31 -0.18 -2.79 -5.37
C TYR A 31 -0.66 -4.22 -5.58
N ASP A 32 0.01 -5.01 -6.41
CA ASP A 32 -0.30 -6.43 -6.56
C ASP A 32 -0.10 -7.19 -5.24
N ARG A 33 1.00 -6.95 -4.53
CA ARG A 33 1.26 -7.52 -3.21
C ARG A 33 0.14 -7.18 -2.20
N LEU A 34 -0.30 -5.92 -2.16
CA LEU A 34 -1.37 -5.46 -1.27
C LEU A 34 -2.74 -6.07 -1.65
N LYS A 35 -3.06 -6.15 -2.95
CA LYS A 35 -4.28 -6.84 -3.43
C LYS A 35 -4.27 -8.31 -3.03
N TRP A 36 -3.12 -8.99 -3.15
CA TRP A 36 -2.98 -10.38 -2.70
C TRP A 36 -3.11 -10.53 -1.18
N ALA A 37 -2.59 -9.58 -0.39
CA ALA A 37 -2.78 -9.59 1.05
C ALA A 37 -4.27 -9.50 1.43
N CYS A 38 -5.04 -8.64 0.74
CA CYS A 38 -6.49 -8.56 0.91
C CYS A 38 -7.19 -9.90 0.60
N VAL A 39 -6.84 -10.54 -0.52
CA VAL A 39 -7.42 -11.85 -0.89
C VAL A 39 -7.09 -12.93 0.14
N ARG A 40 -5.84 -12.98 0.62
CA ARG A 40 -5.43 -13.96 1.65
C ARG A 40 -6.18 -13.71 2.96
N LEU A 41 -6.33 -12.45 3.36
CA LEU A 41 -7.07 -12.10 4.57
C LEU A 41 -8.53 -12.52 4.44
N GLN A 42 -9.17 -12.27 3.30
CA GLN A 42 -10.55 -12.70 3.05
C GLN A 42 -10.71 -14.23 3.09
N ALA A 43 -9.73 -14.98 2.59
CA ALA A 43 -9.76 -16.44 2.61
C ALA A 43 -9.58 -17.06 4.00
N THR A 44 -8.92 -16.35 4.91
CA THR A 44 -8.53 -16.85 6.25
C THR A 44 -9.30 -16.19 7.39
N VAL A 45 -10.16 -15.20 7.10
CA VAL A 45 -10.84 -14.40 8.14
C VAL A 45 -11.71 -15.23 9.08
N PHE A 46 -12.23 -16.36 8.60
CA PHE A 46 -13.10 -17.26 9.35
C PHE A 46 -12.36 -18.39 10.05
N ASP A 47 -11.04 -18.47 9.91
CA ASP A 47 -10.23 -19.44 10.63
C ASP A 47 -10.31 -19.16 12.14
N ASP A 48 -10.54 -20.21 12.93
CA ASP A 48 -10.74 -20.09 14.37
C ASP A 48 -9.47 -19.69 15.13
N ASP A 49 -8.31 -19.88 14.51
CA ASP A 49 -6.98 -19.52 15.02
C ASP A 49 -6.38 -18.28 14.35
N LEU A 50 -7.19 -17.46 13.65
CA LEU A 50 -6.70 -16.23 13.04
C LEU A 50 -6.09 -15.30 14.09
N LEU A 51 -4.77 -15.13 13.98
CA LEU A 51 -4.00 -14.36 14.94
C LEU A 51 -4.19 -12.85 14.75
N VAL A 52 -4.41 -12.16 15.85
CA VAL A 52 -4.46 -10.68 15.90
C VAL A 52 -3.16 -10.08 15.37
N SER A 53 -2.00 -10.71 15.61
CA SER A 53 -0.72 -10.24 15.10
C SER A 53 -0.67 -10.17 13.56
N MET A 54 -1.31 -11.12 12.87
CA MET A 54 -1.37 -11.14 11.41
C MET A 54 -2.21 -9.98 10.88
N VAL A 55 -3.41 -9.79 11.44
CA VAL A 55 -4.32 -8.71 11.01
C VAL A 55 -3.75 -7.34 11.39
N THR A 56 -3.21 -7.18 12.60
CA THR A 56 -2.63 -5.91 13.05
C THR A 56 -1.38 -5.53 12.27
N SER A 57 -0.55 -6.49 11.85
CA SER A 57 0.57 -6.25 10.93
C SER A 57 0.08 -5.68 9.60
N TRP A 58 -0.96 -6.27 9.00
CA TRP A 58 -1.54 -5.76 7.76
C TRP A 58 -2.13 -4.34 7.95
N LEU A 59 -2.93 -4.12 9.00
CA LEU A 59 -3.52 -2.81 9.28
C LEU A 59 -2.49 -1.70 9.49
N ARG A 60 -1.44 -1.97 10.28
CA ARG A 60 -0.44 -0.96 10.67
C ARG A 60 0.64 -0.75 9.62
N SER A 61 1.13 -1.83 9.01
CA SER A 61 2.30 -1.78 8.14
C SER A 61 1.94 -1.69 6.66
N ASP A 62 0.86 -2.34 6.22
CA ASP A 62 0.46 -2.31 4.82
C ASP A 62 -0.54 -1.17 4.56
N ILE A 63 -1.65 -1.13 5.31
CA ILE A 63 -2.75 -0.19 5.03
C ILE A 63 -2.36 1.26 5.33
N ARG A 64 -1.92 1.55 6.56
CA ARG A 64 -1.52 2.93 6.89
C ARG A 64 -0.36 3.44 6.05
N LEU A 65 0.62 2.58 5.76
CA LEU A 65 1.81 2.99 5.02
C LEU A 65 1.47 3.39 3.58
N HIS A 66 0.69 2.57 2.86
CA HIS A 66 0.36 2.90 1.48
C HIS A 66 -0.59 4.11 1.39
N ILE A 67 -1.55 4.25 2.32
CA ILE A 67 -2.42 5.44 2.38
C ILE A 67 -1.58 6.70 2.58
N ALA A 68 -0.64 6.70 3.53
CA ALA A 68 0.24 7.84 3.76
C ALA A 68 1.11 8.14 2.53
N GLN A 69 1.71 7.09 1.92
CA GLN A 69 2.49 7.24 0.70
C GLN A 69 1.67 7.82 -0.46
N GLU A 70 0.43 7.39 -0.63
CA GLU A 70 -0.44 7.93 -1.68
C GLU A 70 -0.85 9.37 -1.38
N ARG A 71 -1.34 9.63 -0.17
CA ARG A 71 -1.87 10.94 0.22
C ARG A 71 -0.80 12.02 0.28
N ASP A 72 0.36 11.69 0.85
CA ASP A 72 1.36 12.68 1.22
C ASP A 72 2.42 12.84 0.11
N GLU A 73 2.63 11.82 -0.73
CA GLU A 73 3.65 11.83 -1.78
C GLU A 73 3.07 11.73 -3.20
N LEU A 74 2.34 10.65 -3.52
CA LEU A 74 1.98 10.32 -4.90
C LEU A 74 0.87 11.21 -5.48
N ILE A 75 -0.18 11.49 -4.71
CA ILE A 75 -1.28 12.33 -5.16
C ILE A 75 -0.81 13.78 -5.35
N PRO A 76 -0.07 14.41 -4.41
CA PRO A 76 0.53 15.71 -4.67
C PRO A 76 1.43 15.72 -5.91
N PHE A 77 2.28 14.69 -6.05
CA PHE A 77 3.16 14.55 -7.21
C PHE A 77 2.38 14.45 -8.52
N LEU A 78 1.27 13.70 -8.54
CA LEU A 78 0.38 13.63 -9.70
C LEU A 78 -0.27 14.98 -9.98
N MET A 79 -0.86 15.62 -8.97
CA MET A 79 -1.59 16.88 -9.11
C MET A 79 -0.74 18.04 -9.62
N GLU A 80 0.55 18.08 -9.26
CA GLU A 80 1.52 19.04 -9.81
C GLU A 80 1.69 18.92 -11.35
N ARG A 81 1.34 17.77 -11.93
CA ARG A 81 1.60 17.40 -13.33
C ARG A 81 0.34 17.17 -14.15
N THR A 82 -0.82 17.13 -13.51
CA THR A 82 -2.13 16.98 -14.17
C THR A 82 -2.43 18.21 -15.02
N GLU A 83 -2.88 17.99 -16.25
CA GLU A 83 -3.37 19.04 -17.15
C GLU A 83 -4.90 19.20 -17.04
N SER A 84 -5.44 20.31 -17.57
CA SER A 84 -6.89 20.58 -17.54
C SER A 84 -7.74 19.46 -18.17
N ASP A 85 -7.19 18.75 -19.14
CA ASP A 85 -7.89 17.77 -19.95
C ASP A 85 -7.89 16.36 -19.31
N ASP A 86 -7.15 16.14 -18.22
CA ASP A 86 -7.05 14.84 -17.56
C ASP A 86 -8.27 14.48 -16.68
N ASP A 87 -9.15 15.45 -16.36
CA ASP A 87 -10.34 15.33 -15.49
C ASP A 87 -10.17 14.35 -14.30
N VAL A 88 -9.23 14.66 -13.41
CA VAL A 88 -8.89 13.77 -12.26
C VAL A 88 -9.71 14.06 -11.00
N SER A 89 -10.59 15.05 -11.01
CA SER A 89 -11.24 15.57 -9.80
C SER A 89 -12.08 14.50 -9.10
N ALA A 90 -12.91 13.77 -9.86
CA ALA A 90 -13.74 12.70 -9.33
C ALA A 90 -12.91 11.52 -8.82
N PHE A 91 -11.78 11.22 -9.48
CA PHE A 91 -10.83 10.19 -9.04
C PHE A 91 -10.22 10.56 -7.68
N VAL A 92 -9.67 11.78 -7.55
CA VAL A 92 -9.05 12.26 -6.30
C VAL A 92 -10.07 12.32 -5.17
N GLU A 93 -11.27 12.85 -5.42
CA GLU A 93 -12.34 12.89 -4.42
C GLU A 93 -12.71 11.47 -3.94
N ARG A 94 -12.76 10.50 -4.86
CA ARG A 94 -13.04 9.11 -4.51
C ARG A 94 -11.94 8.51 -3.64
N LEU A 95 -10.66 8.75 -3.98
CA LEU A 95 -9.54 8.27 -3.17
C LEU A 95 -9.56 8.87 -1.76
N GLN A 96 -9.78 10.18 -1.63
CA GLN A 96 -9.88 10.83 -0.33
C GLN A 96 -10.98 10.23 0.56
N LYS A 97 -12.15 9.95 -0.02
CA LYS A 97 -13.24 9.26 0.70
C LYS A 97 -12.82 7.85 1.15
N ASN A 98 -12.14 7.09 0.27
CA ASN A 98 -11.65 5.76 0.62
C ASN A 98 -10.65 5.84 1.79
N TYR A 99 -9.69 6.77 1.74
CA TYR A 99 -8.70 6.94 2.82
C TYR A 99 -9.36 7.22 4.16
N SER A 100 -10.29 8.20 4.22
CA SER A 100 -10.95 8.55 5.47
C SER A 100 -11.75 7.39 6.06
N LEU A 101 -12.45 6.62 5.22
CA LEU A 101 -13.19 5.43 5.67
C LEU A 101 -12.24 4.34 6.19
N ALA A 102 -11.16 4.08 5.45
CA ALA A 102 -10.16 3.09 5.81
C ALA A 102 -9.48 3.44 7.14
N GLU A 103 -9.05 4.68 7.33
CA GLU A 103 -8.39 5.15 8.55
C GLU A 103 -9.29 4.98 9.79
N VAL A 104 -10.57 5.38 9.69
CA VAL A 104 -11.54 5.19 10.77
C VAL A 104 -11.71 3.71 11.10
N GLN A 105 -11.86 2.86 10.08
CA GLN A 105 -12.06 1.43 10.28
C GLN A 105 -10.81 0.73 10.84
N VAL A 106 -9.61 1.14 10.38
CA VAL A 106 -8.32 0.67 10.90
C VAL A 106 -8.18 1.02 12.38
N GLU A 107 -8.46 2.26 12.80
CA GLU A 107 -8.40 2.64 14.20
C GLU A 107 -9.41 1.86 15.06
N HIS A 108 -10.65 1.69 14.57
CA HIS A 108 -11.66 0.89 15.23
C HIS A 108 -11.20 -0.56 15.45
N LEU A 109 -10.75 -1.23 14.40
CA LEU A 109 -10.28 -2.61 14.45
C LEU A 109 -9.07 -2.78 15.40
N LEU A 110 -8.11 -1.86 15.34
CA LEU A 110 -6.94 -1.90 16.22
C LEU A 110 -7.30 -1.66 17.69
N GLY A 111 -8.23 -0.76 17.96
CA GLY A 111 -8.74 -0.51 19.31
C GLY A 111 -9.42 -1.74 19.91
N PHE A 112 -10.28 -2.40 19.14
CA PHE A 112 -10.98 -3.61 19.58
C PHE A 112 -10.06 -4.82 19.79
N MET A 113 -8.98 -4.92 19.00
CA MET A 113 -8.03 -6.04 19.08
C MET A 113 -6.86 -5.84 20.06
N ALA A 114 -6.70 -4.66 20.67
CA ALA A 114 -5.48 -4.26 21.40
C ALA A 114 -5.00 -5.26 22.47
N ASN A 115 -5.91 -5.97 23.13
CA ASN A 115 -5.61 -6.94 24.20
C ASN A 115 -6.05 -8.37 23.85
N LYS A 116 -6.09 -8.70 22.57
CA LYS A 116 -6.55 -9.99 22.06
C LYS A 116 -5.42 -10.71 21.34
N THR A 117 -5.43 -12.04 21.40
CA THR A 117 -4.48 -12.89 20.66
C THR A 117 -5.11 -13.48 19.40
N ILE A 118 -6.40 -13.80 19.47
CA ILE A 118 -7.21 -14.33 18.37
C ILE A 118 -8.25 -13.27 17.98
N VAL A 119 -8.49 -13.13 16.69
CA VAL A 119 -9.45 -12.17 16.15
C VAL A 119 -10.87 -12.54 16.58
N PRO A 120 -11.60 -11.65 17.27
CA PRO A 120 -12.99 -11.91 17.65
C PRO A 120 -13.90 -12.11 16.43
N MET A 121 -14.82 -13.07 16.50
CA MET A 121 -15.81 -13.31 15.45
C MET A 121 -16.59 -12.05 15.07
N ALA A 122 -16.90 -11.20 16.04
CA ALA A 122 -17.63 -9.94 15.84
C ALA A 122 -16.92 -8.93 14.92
N LEU A 123 -15.61 -9.08 14.69
CA LEU A 123 -14.83 -8.19 13.81
C LEU A 123 -14.62 -8.77 12.41
N ARG A 124 -15.02 -10.03 12.15
CA ARG A 124 -14.71 -10.71 10.88
C ARG A 124 -15.36 -10.01 9.68
N ASP A 125 -16.61 -9.56 9.84
CA ASP A 125 -17.32 -8.82 8.78
C ASP A 125 -16.68 -7.45 8.51
N ASP A 126 -16.24 -6.74 9.55
CA ASP A 126 -15.52 -5.48 9.39
C ASP A 126 -14.19 -5.68 8.66
N ILE A 127 -13.45 -6.74 9.00
CA ILE A 127 -12.18 -7.08 8.34
C ILE A 127 -12.41 -7.43 6.87
N LEU A 128 -13.45 -8.21 6.57
CA LEU A 128 -13.84 -8.54 5.20
C LEU A 128 -14.19 -7.31 4.38
N HIS A 129 -14.98 -6.41 4.98
CA HIS A 129 -15.40 -5.17 4.36
C HIS A 129 -14.19 -4.29 4.04
N LEU A 130 -13.29 -4.08 5.02
CA LEU A 130 -12.08 -3.30 4.82
C LEU A 130 -11.23 -3.90 3.69
N ALA A 131 -10.95 -5.21 3.74
CA ALA A 131 -10.16 -5.87 2.70
C ALA A 131 -10.80 -5.77 1.30
N ALA A 132 -12.13 -5.77 1.20
CA ALA A 132 -12.82 -5.56 -0.07
C ALA A 132 -12.69 -4.11 -0.56
N CYS A 133 -12.88 -3.13 0.32
CA CYS A 133 -12.72 -1.71 0.02
C CYS A 133 -11.30 -1.37 -0.42
N GLU A 134 -10.29 -1.85 0.32
CA GLU A 134 -8.87 -1.67 -0.01
C GLU A 134 -8.52 -2.28 -1.37
N ARG A 135 -9.02 -3.48 -1.66
CA ARG A 135 -8.80 -4.11 -2.97
C ARG A 135 -9.42 -3.31 -4.12
N GLN A 136 -10.61 -2.73 -3.91
CA GLN A 136 -11.24 -1.86 -4.91
C GLN A 136 -10.49 -0.53 -5.07
N HIS A 137 -10.01 0.05 -3.98
CA HIS A 137 -9.16 1.24 -3.95
C HIS A 137 -7.87 1.03 -4.75
N LEU A 138 -7.14 -0.04 -4.47
CA LEU A 138 -5.92 -0.41 -5.18
C LEU A 138 -6.18 -0.69 -6.67
N ALA A 139 -7.32 -1.29 -7.01
CA ALA A 139 -7.72 -1.51 -8.39
C ALA A 139 -8.00 -0.17 -9.12
N LEU A 140 -8.68 0.77 -8.45
CA LEU A 140 -8.93 2.11 -8.98
C LEU A 140 -7.62 2.85 -9.26
N PHE A 141 -6.68 2.86 -8.30
CA PHE A 141 -5.38 3.49 -8.51
C PHE A 141 -4.57 2.77 -9.61
N SER A 142 -4.56 1.44 -9.64
CA SER A 142 -3.88 0.67 -10.69
C SER A 142 -4.43 0.97 -12.09
N ALA A 143 -5.74 1.21 -12.22
CA ALA A 143 -6.42 1.43 -13.50
C ALA A 143 -6.37 2.89 -13.98
N ILE A 144 -6.25 3.86 -13.07
CA ILE A 144 -6.32 5.29 -13.38
C ILE A 144 -5.06 6.02 -12.92
N GLY A 145 -4.77 5.97 -11.62
CA GLY A 145 -3.64 6.70 -11.01
C GLY A 145 -2.29 6.31 -11.58
N LEU A 146 -1.99 5.01 -11.72
CA LEU A 146 -0.71 4.55 -12.23
C LEU A 146 -0.50 4.89 -13.72
N PRO A 147 -1.48 4.68 -14.63
CA PRO A 147 -1.39 5.17 -16.01
C PRO A 147 -1.20 6.69 -16.10
N LEU A 148 -1.93 7.47 -15.30
CA LEU A 148 -1.78 8.93 -15.29
C LEU A 148 -0.40 9.36 -14.81
N LEU A 149 0.11 8.76 -13.72
CA LEU A 149 1.48 8.97 -13.25
C LEU A 149 2.50 8.64 -14.34
N ARG A 150 2.35 7.50 -15.04
CA ARG A 150 3.24 7.12 -16.16
C ARG A 150 3.17 8.10 -17.32
N LEU A 151 1.97 8.60 -17.65
CA LEU A 151 1.75 9.55 -18.73
C LEU A 151 2.35 10.93 -18.42
N ARG A 152 2.18 11.40 -17.18
CA ARG A 152 2.49 12.78 -16.78
C ARG A 152 3.85 12.96 -16.12
N THR A 153 4.58 11.88 -15.83
CA THR A 153 5.94 11.96 -15.24
C THR A 153 7.01 11.88 -16.32
N PRO A 154 7.79 12.95 -16.55
CA PRO A 154 8.91 12.90 -17.48
C PRO A 154 9.99 11.93 -17.00
N THR A 155 10.71 11.29 -17.92
CA THR A 155 11.82 10.36 -17.59
C THR A 155 12.88 11.00 -16.68
N MET A 156 13.14 12.30 -16.83
CA MET A 156 14.12 13.03 -16.00
C MET A 156 13.69 13.16 -14.53
N GLU A 157 12.41 12.95 -14.21
CA GLU A 157 11.85 13.08 -12.87
C GLU A 157 11.64 11.72 -12.17
N LEU A 158 11.99 10.61 -12.81
CA LEU A 158 11.88 9.27 -12.20
C LEU A 158 12.73 9.11 -10.94
N GLY A 159 13.87 9.82 -10.87
CA GLY A 159 14.69 9.88 -9.66
C GLY A 159 13.94 10.52 -8.50
N LEU A 160 13.26 11.64 -8.75
CA LEU A 160 12.45 12.34 -7.74
C LEU A 160 11.27 11.47 -7.26
N LEU A 161 10.60 10.76 -8.18
CA LEU A 161 9.55 9.81 -7.81
C LEU A 161 10.10 8.68 -6.93
N SER A 162 11.27 8.13 -7.29
CA SER A 162 11.94 7.08 -6.51
C SER A 162 12.31 7.58 -5.11
N ASP A 163 12.85 8.80 -5.00
CA ASP A 163 13.20 9.42 -3.72
C ASP A 163 11.98 9.61 -2.82
N ARG A 164 10.85 10.10 -3.37
CA ARG A 164 9.59 10.24 -2.62
C ARG A 164 9.05 8.89 -2.14
N LEU A 165 9.04 7.90 -3.02
CA LEU A 165 8.61 6.53 -2.70
C LEU A 165 9.51 5.87 -1.62
N ALA A 166 10.81 6.10 -1.67
CA ALA A 166 11.76 5.62 -0.67
C ALA A 166 11.58 6.34 0.68
N SER A 167 11.47 7.68 0.64
CA SER A 167 11.35 8.53 1.84
C SER A 167 10.09 8.20 2.63
N GLY A 168 8.96 7.95 1.97
CA GLY A 168 7.72 7.51 2.61
C GLY A 168 7.82 6.18 3.37
N ARG A 169 8.90 5.41 3.14
CA ARG A 169 9.21 4.15 3.82
C ARG A 169 10.40 4.25 4.77
N GLY A 170 10.94 5.45 4.96
CA GLY A 170 12.14 5.70 5.75
C GLY A 170 13.43 5.19 5.10
N TRP A 171 13.44 4.95 3.78
CA TRP A 171 14.62 4.52 3.05
C TRP A 171 15.40 5.72 2.50
N ALA A 172 16.73 5.60 2.50
CA ALA A 172 17.62 6.58 1.89
C ALA A 172 18.31 5.97 0.65
N LEU A 173 18.01 6.48 -0.55
CA LEU A 173 18.59 5.99 -1.81
C LEU A 173 20.10 6.27 -1.93
N SER A 174 20.64 7.20 -1.12
CA SER A 174 22.08 7.49 -1.01
C SER A 174 22.94 6.38 -0.39
N SER A 175 22.32 5.31 0.11
CA SER A 175 23.01 4.18 0.76
C SER A 175 23.59 3.15 -0.20
N ILE A 176 23.22 3.17 -1.50
CA ILE A 176 23.59 2.12 -2.46
C ILE A 176 24.95 2.36 -3.13
N SER A 177 25.39 3.61 -3.30
CA SER A 177 26.70 3.93 -3.89
C SER A 177 27.90 3.57 -2.99
N ARG A 178 27.66 3.08 -1.77
CA ARG A 178 28.70 2.66 -0.81
C ARG A 178 28.80 1.14 -0.60
N GLN A 179 27.91 0.34 -1.19
CA GLN A 179 27.90 -1.12 -1.05
C GLN A 179 28.25 -1.88 -2.34
N LEU A 180 28.49 -1.16 -3.44
CA LEU A 180 28.91 -1.72 -4.74
C LEU A 180 30.36 -1.38 -5.11
N ASN A 181 31.16 -0.91 -4.15
CA ASN A 181 32.62 -0.73 -4.29
C ASN A 181 33.37 -1.60 -3.29
#